data_AF-A0A8T6LJL1-F1
#
_entry.id   AF-A0A8T6LJL1-F1
#
_cell.length_a   1.000
_cell.length_b   1.000
_cell.length_c   1.000
_cell.angle_alpha   90.00
_cell.angle_beta   90.00
_cell.angle_gamma   90.00
#
_symmetry.space_group_name_H-M   'P 1'
#
loop_
_entity.id
_entity.type
_entity.pdbx_description
1 polymer ?
#
loop_
_entity_poly.entity_id
_entity_poly.type
_entity_poly.pdbx_seq_one_letter_code
_entity_poly.pdbx_strand_id
1 'polypeptide(L)'
;MSAVACQYDLQWQGAAWKPGDRGPGRVAGGLARYVCDSGTTGGSTLDRIPRLIAGLTGSAAAVFYRVDRHGPPLPDGPVIVAANHTNSLVDPLLIFRCSERITRPLGRAPLFDRRLLGPVLRALGAIPVYRRQDDPDEMHRNEEMFSAAIDVLRGGGALQIFPEGKSHSQTRLAEFRTGAARIALQAEESADWRLGVSIVPVGITYSRKELARTAVTVRFAGAVECTDLKEEYRADPVAAAQRLTARIAKGIRRQTLNFDHHRDRTLVEVSEQLYVRQSRRVPWRRRERLGTRFPRLQRFAKGLDWVRRADPGEHRRLTDKVERYAALNAELRAGEGDVPPRYSLLPVVQYVLVRGTLLVLGLPLAVAGLLLWTPVTRFSGFVVRRVRPEFEVTATIKLLTLLAAVSTAWVLWVFMGYLAGGTPVALAAALLVPICGFVAMFWVELAREVAEDTSLFLRLQGRPDLRRRFARMRSELTATFRRLEKRWLEERRAGGVHGEGGKERRP
;
A
#
# COMPACT_ATOMS: atom_id res chain seq x y z
N MET A 1 -16.14 7.80 42.07
CA MET A 1 -16.00 6.33 41.94
C MET A 1 -14.85 6.05 41.00
N SER A 2 -13.71 5.63 41.58
CA SER A 2 -12.44 5.39 40.89
C SER A 2 -12.57 4.27 39.84
N ALA A 3 -12.17 4.56 38.61
CA ALA A 3 -11.93 3.53 37.60
C ALA A 3 -10.46 3.11 37.68
N VAL A 4 -10.27 1.89 38.16
CA VAL A 4 -8.98 1.21 38.34
C VAL A 4 -8.30 1.03 36.98
N ALA A 5 -7.09 1.56 36.85
CA ALA A 5 -6.18 1.29 35.75
C ALA A 5 -5.61 -0.12 35.91
N CYS A 6 -5.84 -1.00 34.92
CA CYS A 6 -5.22 -2.32 34.87
C CYS A 6 -3.88 -2.19 34.11
N GLN A 7 -2.79 -2.00 34.86
CA GLN A 7 -1.42 -2.20 34.38
C GLN A 7 -1.20 -3.69 34.16
N TYR A 8 -0.85 -4.10 32.95
CA TYR A 8 -0.34 -5.45 32.68
C TYR A 8 1.18 -5.42 32.72
N ASP A 9 1.72 -5.77 33.89
CA ASP A 9 3.11 -6.18 34.08
C ASP A 9 3.30 -7.58 33.45
N LEU A 10 4.13 -7.67 32.43
CA LEU A 10 4.76 -8.93 32.01
C LEU A 10 6.24 -8.81 32.36
N GLN A 11 6.59 -9.27 33.56
CA GLN A 11 7.97 -9.44 33.99
C GLN A 11 8.65 -10.47 33.08
N TRP A 12 9.54 -9.97 32.22
CA TRP A 12 10.50 -10.79 31.50
C TRP A 12 11.60 -11.19 32.47
N GLN A 13 11.61 -12.45 32.93
CA GLN A 13 12.74 -12.98 33.67
C GLN A 13 13.86 -13.27 32.67
N GLY A 14 14.93 -12.47 32.73
CA GLY A 14 16.09 -12.60 31.87
C GLY A 14 16.79 -13.95 32.04
N ALA A 15 16.51 -14.88 31.15
CA ALA A 15 17.32 -16.08 30.99
C ALA A 15 18.43 -15.77 29.96
N ALA A 16 19.66 -15.69 30.45
CA ALA A 16 20.85 -15.56 29.63
C ALA A 16 20.95 -16.73 28.63
N TRP A 17 21.07 -16.42 27.33
CA TRP A 17 21.36 -17.40 26.29
C TRP A 17 22.72 -18.04 26.57
N LYS A 18 22.75 -19.35 26.87
CA LYS A 18 23.98 -20.14 27.01
C LYS A 18 24.21 -20.98 25.75
N PRO A 19 25.33 -20.81 25.04
CA PRO A 19 25.66 -21.65 23.89
C PRO A 19 26.26 -22.98 24.36
N GLY A 20 25.55 -24.08 24.11
CA GLY A 20 26.09 -25.43 24.24
C GLY A 20 25.26 -26.35 25.12
N ASP A 21 24.27 -27.01 24.51
CA ASP A 21 23.92 -28.39 24.84
C ASP A 21 23.08 -28.97 23.71
N ARG A 22 23.73 -29.73 22.82
CA ARG A 22 23.03 -30.61 21.87
C ARG A 22 22.99 -32.00 22.49
N GLY A 23 21.83 -32.40 23.01
CA GLY A 23 21.50 -33.81 23.27
C GLY A 23 20.56 -34.36 22.18
N PRO A 24 20.71 -35.62 21.73
CA PRO A 24 19.92 -36.17 20.64
C PRO A 24 18.54 -36.63 21.14
N GLY A 25 17.60 -35.70 21.28
CA GLY A 25 16.18 -35.99 21.49
C GLY A 25 15.43 -36.05 20.17
N ARG A 26 15.02 -37.24 19.73
CA ARG A 26 14.10 -37.42 18.60
C ARG A 26 12.75 -36.76 18.96
N VAL A 27 12.36 -35.72 18.24
CA VAL A 27 10.99 -35.19 18.26
C VAL A 27 10.50 -35.05 16.82
N ALA A 28 9.26 -35.48 16.62
CA ALA A 28 8.64 -35.80 15.35
C ALA A 28 8.39 -34.57 14.45
N GLY A 29 8.75 -34.76 13.17
CA GLY A 29 8.28 -34.13 11.92
C GLY A 29 7.47 -32.83 11.95
N GLY A 30 7.99 -31.80 11.27
CA GLY A 30 7.11 -30.76 10.70
C GLY A 30 7.75 -29.43 10.31
N LEU A 31 8.95 -29.11 10.78
CA LEU A 31 9.73 -27.93 10.34
C LEU A 31 11.06 -28.41 9.79
N ALA A 32 11.03 -28.87 8.53
CA ALA A 32 12.24 -29.25 7.82
C ALA A 32 13.18 -28.04 7.75
N ARG A 33 14.40 -28.23 8.27
CA ARG A 33 15.65 -27.51 8.01
C ARG A 33 15.58 -26.63 6.76
N TYR A 34 15.26 -25.35 6.92
CA TYR A 34 15.61 -24.32 5.95
C TYR A 34 17.06 -23.90 6.25
N VAL A 35 18.00 -24.73 5.83
CA VAL A 35 19.42 -24.40 5.88
C VAL A 35 19.68 -23.30 4.87
N CYS A 36 20.22 -22.19 5.36
CA CYS A 36 20.86 -21.15 4.58
C CYS A 36 21.99 -21.77 3.76
N ASP A 37 21.93 -21.67 2.45
CA ASP A 37 23.14 -21.73 1.63
C ASP A 37 23.56 -20.28 1.35
N SER A 38 24.52 -19.83 2.14
CA SER A 38 25.18 -18.54 2.03
C SER A 38 26.23 -18.62 0.94
N GLY A 39 26.04 -17.92 -0.19
CA GLY A 39 27.07 -17.85 -1.21
C GLY A 39 26.66 -17.01 -2.41
N THR A 40 27.38 -15.93 -2.62
CA THR A 40 27.41 -15.13 -3.84
C THR A 40 27.47 -15.99 -5.12
N THR A 41 26.77 -15.53 -6.16
CA THR A 41 26.93 -15.95 -7.58
C THR A 41 26.72 -17.45 -7.89
N GLY A 42 25.45 -17.89 -7.89
CA GLY A 42 25.09 -19.20 -8.45
C GLY A 42 23.62 -19.52 -8.19
N GLY A 43 22.72 -19.11 -9.08
CA GLY A 43 21.28 -19.30 -8.91
C GLY A 43 20.87 -20.78 -8.96
N SER A 44 20.91 -21.45 -7.81
CA SER A 44 20.38 -22.79 -7.61
C SER A 44 18.88 -22.82 -7.97
N THR A 45 18.41 -23.97 -8.44
CA THR A 45 17.01 -24.16 -8.87
C THR A 45 16.00 -23.88 -7.74
N LEU A 46 16.44 -24.01 -6.48
CA LEU A 46 15.63 -23.79 -5.27
C LEU A 46 15.31 -22.30 -5.04
N ASP A 47 16.18 -21.39 -5.47
CA ASP A 47 15.98 -19.94 -5.34
C ASP A 47 15.05 -19.35 -6.41
N ARG A 48 14.77 -20.12 -7.46
CA ARG A 48 13.93 -19.68 -8.59
C ARG A 48 12.44 -19.78 -8.28
N ILE A 49 12.02 -20.78 -7.51
CA ILE A 49 10.60 -21.03 -7.19
C ILE A 49 10.02 -19.88 -6.36
N PRO A 50 10.62 -19.44 -5.24
CA PRO A 50 10.09 -18.33 -4.47
C PRO A 50 10.06 -17.01 -5.27
N ARG A 51 11.08 -16.76 -6.11
CA ARG A 51 11.12 -15.60 -7.02
C ARG A 51 9.97 -15.63 -8.01
N LEU A 52 9.71 -16.78 -8.61
CA LEU A 52 8.61 -16.95 -9.57
C LEU A 52 7.26 -16.72 -8.89
N ILE A 53 7.02 -17.34 -7.72
CA ILE A 53 5.77 -17.19 -6.98
C ILE A 53 5.58 -15.72 -6.54
N ALA A 54 6.62 -15.08 -6.00
CA ALA A 54 6.58 -13.66 -5.62
C ALA A 54 6.32 -12.76 -6.83
N GLY A 55 6.96 -13.04 -7.97
CA GLY A 55 6.76 -12.32 -9.22
C GLY A 55 5.34 -12.45 -9.77
N LEU A 56 4.79 -13.67 -9.79
CA LEU A 56 3.42 -13.94 -10.25
C LEU A 56 2.38 -13.30 -9.33
N THR A 57 2.49 -13.50 -8.03
CA THR A 57 1.54 -12.96 -7.05
C THR A 57 1.63 -11.43 -6.94
N GLY A 58 2.84 -10.86 -7.02
CA GLY A 58 3.05 -9.42 -7.12
C GLY A 58 2.49 -8.83 -8.43
N SER A 59 2.61 -9.55 -9.54
CA SER A 59 2.01 -9.14 -10.82
C SER A 59 0.48 -9.17 -10.75
N ALA A 60 -0.12 -10.19 -10.12
CA ALA A 60 -1.56 -10.23 -9.89
C ALA A 60 -2.05 -9.02 -9.08
N ALA A 61 -1.31 -8.60 -8.04
CA ALA A 61 -1.61 -7.39 -7.30
C ALA A 61 -1.47 -6.11 -8.16
N ALA A 62 -0.50 -6.06 -9.09
CA ALA A 62 -0.33 -4.94 -10.03
C ALA A 62 -1.37 -4.91 -11.18
N VAL A 63 -1.99 -6.04 -11.50
CA VAL A 63 -3.16 -6.07 -12.38
C VAL A 63 -4.40 -5.67 -11.61
N PHE A 64 -4.52 -6.05 -10.33
CA PHE A 64 -5.67 -5.68 -9.51
C PHE A 64 -5.66 -4.21 -9.08
N TYR A 65 -4.50 -3.61 -8.78
CA TYR A 65 -4.35 -2.19 -8.43
C TYR A 65 -3.40 -1.46 -9.38
N ARG A 66 -3.59 -0.15 -9.54
CA ARG A 66 -2.59 0.71 -10.19
C ARG A 66 -1.50 1.05 -9.18
N VAL A 67 -0.43 0.26 -9.17
CA VAL A 67 0.67 0.33 -8.19
C VAL A 67 1.68 1.41 -8.59
N ASP A 68 2.03 2.27 -7.64
CA ASP A 68 3.02 3.34 -7.78
C ASP A 68 4.11 3.21 -6.70
N ARG A 69 5.33 2.80 -7.10
CA ARG A 69 6.49 2.55 -6.21
C ARG A 69 7.35 3.81 -6.08
N HIS A 70 7.63 4.21 -4.85
CA HIS A 70 8.48 5.37 -4.52
C HIS A 70 9.50 5.02 -3.45
N GLY A 71 10.60 5.77 -3.42
CA GLY A 71 11.68 5.56 -2.45
C GLY A 71 12.86 4.75 -3.01
N PRO A 72 13.93 4.61 -2.23
CA PRO A 72 15.13 3.88 -2.65
C PRO A 72 14.84 2.38 -2.84
N PRO A 73 15.73 1.64 -3.54
CA PRO A 73 15.76 0.18 -3.45
C PRO A 73 16.03 -0.29 -2.02
N LEU A 74 15.69 -1.54 -1.73
CA LEU A 74 16.10 -2.15 -0.48
C LEU A 74 17.64 -2.26 -0.44
N PRO A 75 18.27 -1.98 0.72
CA PRO A 75 19.70 -2.23 0.89
C PRO A 75 20.06 -3.68 0.61
N ASP A 76 21.32 -3.93 0.26
CA ASP A 76 21.89 -5.28 0.26
C ASP A 76 22.06 -5.81 1.69
N GLY A 77 22.24 -7.12 1.83
CA GLY A 77 22.41 -7.75 3.15
C GLY A 77 21.10 -7.91 3.95
N PRO A 78 21.18 -8.10 5.27
CA PRO A 78 20.03 -8.38 6.12
C PRO A 78 19.07 -7.19 6.19
N VAL A 79 17.81 -7.40 5.83
CA VAL A 79 16.81 -6.32 5.83
C VAL A 79 15.49 -6.75 6.44
N ILE A 80 14.90 -5.89 7.28
CA ILE A 80 13.53 -6.01 7.76
C ILE A 80 12.67 -4.96 7.07
N VAL A 81 11.77 -5.38 6.19
CA VAL A 81 10.76 -4.52 5.57
C VAL A 81 9.57 -4.41 6.52
N ALA A 82 9.42 -3.26 7.18
CA ALA A 82 8.37 -3.01 8.16
C ALA A 82 7.28 -2.11 7.57
N ALA A 83 6.09 -2.64 7.31
CA ALA A 83 5.01 -1.94 6.61
C ALA A 83 3.72 -1.82 7.44
N ASN A 84 2.90 -0.79 7.18
CA ASN A 84 1.53 -0.73 7.70
C ASN A 84 0.64 -1.80 7.06
N HIS A 85 -0.43 -2.22 7.75
CA HIS A 85 -1.27 -3.35 7.33
C HIS A 85 -2.75 -3.00 7.26
N THR A 86 -3.24 -2.73 6.06
CA THR A 86 -4.61 -2.23 5.87
C THR A 86 -5.46 -3.11 4.94
N ASN A 87 -4.87 -4.08 4.25
CA ASN A 87 -5.55 -4.85 3.21
C ASN A 87 -5.18 -6.34 3.21
N SER A 88 -4.99 -6.91 4.41
CA SER A 88 -4.80 -8.35 4.61
C SER A 88 -3.79 -8.94 3.60
N LEU A 89 -4.10 -10.04 2.91
CA LEU A 89 -3.17 -10.72 2.00
C LEU A 89 -2.70 -9.87 0.81
N VAL A 90 -3.33 -8.74 0.49
CA VAL A 90 -2.87 -7.88 -0.61
C VAL A 90 -1.57 -7.15 -0.25
N ASP A 91 -1.44 -6.68 1.01
CA ASP A 91 -0.27 -5.88 1.42
C ASP A 91 1.05 -6.64 1.20
N PRO A 92 1.17 -7.93 1.56
CA PRO A 92 2.34 -8.72 1.22
C PRO A 92 2.66 -8.80 -0.27
N LEU A 93 1.64 -8.94 -1.12
CA LEU A 93 1.86 -9.07 -2.56
C LEU A 93 2.35 -7.76 -3.18
N LEU A 94 1.92 -6.62 -2.63
CA LEU A 94 2.44 -5.31 -3.04
C LEU A 94 3.92 -5.16 -2.67
N ILE A 95 4.34 -5.69 -1.52
CA ILE A 95 5.76 -5.71 -1.15
C ILE A 95 6.54 -6.60 -2.11
N PHE A 96 6.09 -7.83 -2.40
CA PHE A 96 6.73 -8.68 -3.42
C PHE A 96 6.87 -7.99 -4.78
N ARG A 97 5.86 -7.23 -5.19
CA ARG A 97 5.91 -6.48 -6.46
C ARG A 97 6.95 -5.37 -6.47
N CYS A 98 7.19 -4.74 -5.32
CA CYS A 98 7.90 -3.46 -5.21
C CYS A 98 9.27 -3.56 -4.53
N SER A 99 9.60 -4.66 -3.84
CA SER A 99 10.83 -4.80 -3.05
C SER A 99 12.06 -5.12 -3.87
N GLU A 100 11.90 -5.69 -5.08
CA GLU A 100 12.98 -6.22 -5.95
C GLU A 100 13.84 -7.33 -5.32
N ARG A 101 13.64 -7.64 -4.03
CA ARG A 101 14.22 -8.76 -3.28
C ARG A 101 13.11 -9.71 -2.83
N ILE A 102 13.42 -11.01 -2.74
CA ILE A 102 12.52 -11.99 -2.14
C ILE A 102 12.40 -11.67 -0.66
N THR A 103 11.22 -11.22 -0.23
CA THR A 103 10.92 -11.03 1.18
C THR A 103 10.27 -12.29 1.75
N ARG A 104 10.59 -12.63 3.00
CA ARG A 104 9.98 -13.73 3.76
C ARG A 104 8.94 -13.14 4.71
N PRO A 105 7.63 -13.27 4.42
CA PRO A 105 6.61 -12.64 5.23
C PRO A 105 6.38 -13.41 6.54
N LEU A 106 6.24 -12.66 7.62
CA LEU A 106 5.70 -13.18 8.87
C LEU A 106 4.16 -13.20 8.76
N GLY A 107 3.58 -14.40 8.76
CA GLY A 107 2.15 -14.62 8.50
C GLY A 107 1.45 -15.32 9.66
N ARG A 108 0.14 -15.07 9.83
CA ARG A 108 -0.66 -15.71 10.88
C ARG A 108 -0.68 -17.25 10.72
N ALA A 109 -0.40 -17.99 11.79
CA ALA A 109 -0.30 -19.46 11.78
C ALA A 109 -1.50 -20.18 11.12
N PRO A 110 -2.77 -19.88 11.48
CA PRO A 110 -3.96 -20.45 10.81
C PRO A 110 -4.04 -20.32 9.27
N LEU A 111 -3.26 -19.45 8.63
CA LEU A 111 -3.20 -19.35 7.16
C LEU A 111 -2.44 -20.53 6.55
N PHE A 112 -1.51 -21.13 7.29
CA PHE A 112 -0.66 -22.23 6.86
C PHE A 112 -1.40 -23.57 6.82
N ASP A 113 -2.54 -23.68 7.50
CA ASP A 113 -3.39 -24.88 7.51
C ASP A 113 -4.39 -24.90 6.35
N ARG A 114 -4.50 -23.80 5.59
CA ARG A 114 -5.39 -23.71 4.44
C ARG A 114 -4.83 -24.52 3.27
N ARG A 115 -5.61 -25.48 2.77
CA ARG A 115 -5.22 -26.46 1.72
C ARG A 115 -4.58 -25.82 0.48
N LEU A 116 -5.03 -24.64 0.05
CA LEU A 116 -4.50 -23.95 -1.13
C LEU A 116 -3.45 -22.88 -0.79
N LEU A 117 -3.60 -22.17 0.33
CA LEU A 117 -2.73 -21.04 0.68
C LEU A 117 -1.46 -21.48 1.42
N GLY A 118 -1.55 -22.49 2.28
CA GLY A 118 -0.44 -22.98 3.10
C GLY A 118 0.78 -23.44 2.30
N PRO A 119 0.62 -24.27 1.25
CA PRO A 119 1.74 -24.65 0.39
C PRO A 119 2.43 -23.47 -0.29
N VAL A 120 1.65 -22.47 -0.75
CA VAL A 120 2.19 -21.26 -1.39
C VAL A 120 2.98 -20.42 -0.39
N LEU A 121 2.46 -20.24 0.84
CA LEU A 121 3.17 -19.53 1.90
C LEU A 121 4.48 -20.22 2.29
N ARG A 122 4.45 -21.56 2.43
CA ARG A 122 5.67 -22.35 2.70
C ARG A 122 6.68 -22.24 1.57
N ALA A 123 6.24 -22.30 0.31
CA ALA A 123 7.13 -22.14 -0.85
C ALA A 123 7.73 -20.73 -0.96
N LEU A 124 7.02 -19.70 -0.48
CA LEU A 124 7.55 -18.34 -0.33
C LEU A 124 8.50 -18.21 0.88
N GLY A 125 8.65 -19.25 1.69
CA GLY A 125 9.42 -19.22 2.93
C GLY A 125 8.84 -18.31 3.99
N ALA A 126 7.51 -18.16 4.00
CA ALA A 126 6.80 -17.43 5.04
C ALA A 126 6.96 -18.13 6.39
N ILE A 127 7.07 -17.35 7.47
CA ILE A 127 7.25 -17.86 8.83
C ILE A 127 5.93 -17.70 9.60
N PRO A 128 5.41 -18.76 10.23
CA PRO A 128 4.17 -18.69 11.00
C PRO A 128 4.36 -17.88 12.29
N VAL A 129 3.40 -17.01 12.56
CA VAL A 129 3.30 -16.19 13.77
C VAL A 129 2.09 -16.64 14.56
N TYR A 130 2.34 -17.05 15.79
CA TYR A 130 1.34 -17.38 16.78
C TYR A 130 0.95 -16.08 17.50
N ARG A 131 -0.34 -15.85 17.69
CA ARG A 131 -0.83 -14.67 18.41
C ARG A 131 -1.76 -15.17 19.50
N ARG A 132 -1.63 -14.60 20.69
CA ARG A 132 -2.48 -14.93 21.85
C ARG A 132 -3.99 -14.88 21.56
N GLN A 133 -4.41 -14.06 20.60
CA GLN A 133 -5.82 -13.94 20.20
C GLN A 133 -6.31 -15.05 19.28
N ASP A 134 -5.39 -15.72 18.57
CA ASP A 134 -5.72 -16.84 17.69
C ASP A 134 -5.62 -18.15 18.45
N ASP A 135 -4.57 -18.32 19.25
CA ASP A 135 -4.32 -19.50 20.07
C ASP A 135 -3.39 -19.13 21.25
N PRO A 136 -3.91 -19.04 22.49
CA PRO A 136 -3.10 -18.74 23.67
C PRO A 136 -2.08 -19.83 24.03
N ASP A 137 -2.37 -21.10 23.72
CA ASP A 137 -1.61 -22.26 24.20
C ASP A 137 -0.36 -22.51 23.33
N GLU A 138 -0.43 -22.14 22.06
CA GLU A 138 0.67 -22.24 21.10
C GLU A 138 1.70 -21.10 21.22
N MET A 139 1.61 -20.24 22.26
CA MET A 139 2.49 -19.08 22.38
C MET A 139 3.97 -19.41 22.59
N HIS A 140 4.25 -20.61 23.13
CA HIS A 140 5.60 -21.14 23.32
C HIS A 140 6.38 -21.26 21.99
N ARG A 141 5.68 -21.43 20.87
CA ARG A 141 6.29 -21.55 19.52
C ARG A 141 6.75 -20.22 18.93
N ASN A 142 6.54 -19.11 19.64
CA ASN A 142 7.13 -17.84 19.23
C ASN A 142 8.66 -17.89 19.21
N GLU A 143 9.30 -18.70 20.06
CA GLU A 143 10.74 -18.87 20.05
C GLU A 143 11.24 -19.44 18.71
N GLU A 144 10.53 -20.42 18.15
CA GLU A 144 10.82 -20.98 16.81
C GLU A 144 10.69 -19.89 15.73
N MET A 145 9.66 -19.05 15.82
CA MET A 145 9.45 -17.93 14.90
C MET A 145 10.59 -16.90 14.97
N PHE A 146 11.00 -16.51 16.18
CA PHE A 146 12.13 -15.59 16.37
C PHE A 146 13.42 -16.20 15.84
N SER A 147 13.71 -17.47 16.14
CA SER A 147 14.90 -18.17 15.63
C SER A 147 14.90 -18.20 14.10
N ALA A 148 13.80 -18.61 13.46
CA ALA A 148 13.70 -18.66 12.00
C ALA A 148 13.86 -17.27 11.36
N ALA A 149 13.33 -16.23 11.99
CA ALA A 149 13.51 -14.85 11.52
C ALA A 149 14.97 -14.40 11.62
N ILE A 150 15.63 -14.67 12.74
CA ILE A 150 17.06 -14.38 12.94
C ILE A 150 17.91 -15.12 11.92
N ASP A 151 17.63 -16.40 11.65
CA ASP A 151 18.35 -17.19 10.65
C ASP A 151 18.24 -16.59 9.24
N VAL A 152 17.06 -16.12 8.84
CA VAL A 152 16.88 -15.40 7.56
C VAL A 152 17.78 -14.16 7.50
N LEU A 153 17.88 -13.39 8.58
CA LEU A 153 18.75 -12.21 8.62
C LEU A 153 20.23 -12.59 8.63
N ARG A 154 20.64 -13.59 9.41
CA ARG A 154 22.04 -14.08 9.40
C ARG A 154 22.49 -14.56 8.02
N GLY A 155 21.57 -15.11 7.23
CA GLY A 155 21.80 -15.45 5.83
C GLY A 155 21.81 -14.25 4.85
N GLY A 156 21.69 -13.00 5.32
CA GLY A 156 21.61 -11.80 4.49
C GLY A 156 20.28 -11.63 3.77
N GLY A 157 19.24 -12.34 4.20
CA GLY A 157 17.91 -12.34 3.60
C GLY A 157 17.06 -11.11 3.96
N ALA A 158 15.86 -11.06 3.37
CA ALA A 158 14.89 -10.00 3.62
C ALA A 158 13.66 -10.57 4.35
N LEU A 159 13.37 -10.05 5.54
CA LEU A 159 12.12 -10.29 6.26
C LEU A 159 11.08 -9.24 5.91
N GLN A 160 9.82 -9.64 5.92
CA GLN A 160 8.70 -8.73 5.80
C GLN A 160 7.77 -8.87 7.00
N ILE A 161 7.53 -7.76 7.67
CA ILE A 161 6.74 -7.71 8.90
C ILE A 161 5.76 -6.54 8.87
N PHE A 162 4.60 -6.78 9.49
CA PHE A 162 3.56 -5.79 9.70
C PHE A 162 3.42 -5.53 11.20
N PRO A 163 4.12 -4.53 11.75
CA PRO A 163 4.29 -4.40 13.20
C PRO A 163 3.00 -4.00 13.94
N GLU A 164 1.90 -3.70 13.25
CA GLU A 164 0.56 -3.54 13.85
C GLU A 164 -0.01 -4.87 14.39
N GLY A 165 0.47 -6.01 13.88
CA GLY A 165 0.05 -7.35 14.29
C GLY A 165 -1.40 -7.72 13.92
N LYS A 166 -2.12 -6.83 13.23
CA LYS A 166 -3.46 -7.00 12.67
C LYS A 166 -3.57 -6.18 11.38
N SER A 167 -4.45 -6.60 10.48
CA SER A 167 -4.95 -5.69 9.44
C SER A 167 -6.05 -4.83 10.06
N HIS A 168 -6.20 -3.56 9.61
CA HIS A 168 -7.34 -2.74 9.99
C HIS A 168 -7.83 -1.78 8.88
N SER A 169 -9.03 -1.22 9.05
CA SER A 169 -9.62 -0.20 8.16
C SER A 169 -9.65 1.23 8.71
N GLN A 170 -9.07 1.44 9.90
CA GLN A 170 -9.02 2.74 10.55
C GLN A 170 -8.17 3.76 9.77
N THR A 171 -8.46 5.05 9.96
CA THR A 171 -7.82 6.19 9.27
C THR A 171 -6.43 6.53 9.83
N ARG A 172 -6.07 5.90 10.96
CA ARG A 172 -4.79 6.00 11.64
C ARG A 172 -4.18 4.61 11.73
N LEU A 173 -2.85 4.54 11.82
CA LEU A 173 -2.14 3.30 12.10
C LEU A 173 -2.49 2.80 13.50
N ALA A 174 -2.65 1.48 13.62
CA ALA A 174 -2.78 0.81 14.90
C ALA A 174 -1.48 0.91 15.73
N GLU A 175 -1.59 0.48 16.99
CA GLU A 175 -0.45 0.38 17.88
C GLU A 175 0.60 -0.61 17.33
N PHE A 176 1.85 -0.21 17.36
CA PHE A 176 2.96 -1.03 16.88
C PHE A 176 3.49 -1.92 17.99
N ARG A 177 3.55 -3.22 17.72
CA ARG A 177 4.15 -4.24 18.58
C ARG A 177 5.66 -4.26 18.40
N THR A 178 6.36 -4.71 19.45
CA THR A 178 7.83 -4.72 19.52
C THR A 178 8.52 -5.82 18.71
N GLY A 179 7.76 -6.72 18.05
CA GLY A 179 8.32 -7.89 17.36
C GLY A 179 9.38 -7.56 16.31
N ALA A 180 9.17 -6.54 15.48
CA ALA A 180 10.16 -6.10 14.48
C ALA A 180 11.48 -5.66 15.12
N ALA A 181 11.39 -4.86 16.19
CA ALA A 181 12.55 -4.37 16.92
C ALA A 181 13.30 -5.50 17.64
N ARG A 182 12.56 -6.42 18.27
CA ARG A 182 13.13 -7.57 18.95
C ARG A 182 13.90 -8.49 18.00
N ILE A 183 13.34 -8.79 16.83
CA ILE A 183 14.02 -9.59 15.80
C ILE A 183 15.33 -8.91 15.38
N ALA A 184 15.30 -7.60 15.11
CA ALA A 184 16.49 -6.87 14.69
C ALA A 184 17.60 -6.90 15.75
N LEU A 185 17.26 -6.55 17.00
CA LEU A 185 18.23 -6.46 18.10
C LEU A 185 18.82 -7.83 18.46
N GLN A 186 17.98 -8.89 18.49
CA GLN A 186 18.46 -10.26 18.74
C GLN A 186 19.32 -10.79 17.59
N ALA A 187 19.00 -10.44 16.34
CA ALA A 187 19.82 -10.82 15.20
C ALA A 187 21.20 -10.16 15.26
N GLU A 188 21.26 -8.87 15.61
CA GLU A 188 22.54 -8.17 15.86
C GLU A 188 23.32 -8.80 17.01
N GLU A 189 22.67 -9.03 18.16
CA GLU A 189 23.32 -9.66 19.32
C GLU A 189 23.93 -11.03 18.96
N SER A 190 23.20 -11.86 18.19
CA SER A 190 23.66 -13.18 17.77
C SER A 190 24.92 -13.18 16.90
N ALA A 191 25.31 -12.01 16.39
CA ALA A 191 26.45 -11.77 15.53
C ALA A 191 27.42 -10.71 16.10
N ASP A 192 27.39 -10.47 17.42
CA ASP A 192 28.18 -9.42 18.12
C ASP A 192 28.07 -8.04 17.44
N TRP A 193 26.87 -7.69 16.97
CA TRP A 193 26.55 -6.38 16.39
C TRP A 193 27.30 -6.06 15.09
N ARG A 194 27.68 -7.10 14.34
CA ARG A 194 28.36 -6.98 13.04
C ARG A 194 27.48 -7.38 11.86
N LEU A 195 26.20 -7.71 12.11
CA LEU A 195 25.31 -8.23 11.08
C LEU A 195 24.86 -7.14 10.10
N GLY A 196 24.62 -5.91 10.60
CA GLY A 196 24.24 -4.78 9.78
C GLY A 196 22.77 -4.81 9.32
N VAL A 197 21.86 -5.20 10.20
CA VAL A 197 20.43 -5.31 9.97
C VAL A 197 19.83 -3.93 9.67
N SER A 198 19.48 -3.72 8.41
CA SER A 198 18.74 -2.54 7.96
C SER A 198 17.24 -2.73 8.18
N ILE A 199 16.58 -1.79 8.88
CA ILE A 199 15.11 -1.81 8.99
C ILE A 199 14.55 -0.76 8.03
N VAL A 200 13.74 -1.15 7.06
CA VAL A 200 13.16 -0.25 6.06
C VAL A 200 11.68 -0.03 6.34
N PRO A 201 11.28 1.15 6.86
CA PRO A 201 9.88 1.52 6.98
C PRO A 201 9.21 1.68 5.61
N VAL A 202 8.03 1.08 5.44
CA VAL A 202 7.26 1.13 4.20
C VAL A 202 5.85 1.62 4.47
N GLY A 203 5.37 2.56 3.65
CA GLY A 203 4.00 3.04 3.67
C GLY A 203 3.22 2.55 2.45
N ILE A 204 2.12 1.84 2.69
CA ILE A 204 1.14 1.39 1.70
C ILE A 204 -0.11 2.26 1.87
N THR A 205 -0.44 3.05 0.86
CA THR A 205 -1.61 3.95 0.86
C THR A 205 -2.51 3.68 -0.33
N TYR A 206 -3.74 3.27 -0.04
CA TYR A 206 -4.77 2.98 -1.05
C TYR A 206 -5.67 4.20 -1.31
N SER A 207 -6.08 4.37 -2.57
CA SER A 207 -7.19 5.26 -2.93
C SER A 207 -8.51 4.68 -2.42
N ARG A 208 -8.83 3.45 -2.83
CA ARG A 208 -10.03 2.70 -2.43
C ARG A 208 -9.70 1.21 -2.38
N LYS A 209 -9.30 0.70 -1.22
CA LYS A 209 -8.76 -0.66 -1.11
C LYS A 209 -9.77 -1.73 -1.54
N GLU A 210 -11.06 -1.52 -1.38
CA GLU A 210 -12.10 -2.48 -1.71
C GLU A 210 -12.41 -2.59 -3.21
N LEU A 211 -11.92 -1.65 -4.03
CA LEU A 211 -12.21 -1.54 -5.45
C LEU A 211 -10.99 -1.91 -6.29
N ALA A 212 -11.18 -2.85 -7.22
CA ALA A 212 -10.18 -3.17 -8.24
C ALA A 212 -9.93 -1.95 -9.14
N ARG A 213 -8.74 -1.92 -9.74
CA ARG A 213 -8.23 -0.89 -10.66
C ARG A 213 -8.12 0.51 -10.05
N THR A 214 -8.18 0.61 -8.73
CA THR A 214 -7.87 1.86 -8.02
C THR A 214 -6.39 1.98 -7.72
N ALA A 215 -5.92 3.20 -7.44
CA ALA A 215 -4.49 3.44 -7.25
C ALA A 215 -4.04 3.08 -5.83
N VAL A 216 -2.85 2.50 -5.73
CA VAL A 216 -2.12 2.26 -4.49
C VAL A 216 -0.69 2.77 -4.65
N THR A 217 -0.16 3.43 -3.63
CA THR A 217 1.25 3.81 -3.60
C THR A 217 1.97 3.04 -2.50
N VAL A 218 3.16 2.53 -2.83
CA VAL A 218 4.07 1.83 -1.92
C VAL A 218 5.33 2.68 -1.81
N ARG A 219 5.61 3.21 -0.63
CA ARG A 219 6.71 4.15 -0.39
C ARG A 219 7.72 3.57 0.58
N PHE A 220 8.96 3.40 0.13
CA PHE A 220 10.08 2.94 0.94
C PHE A 220 10.80 4.16 1.54
N ALA A 221 11.09 4.11 2.85
CA ALA A 221 11.94 5.09 3.52
C ALA A 221 13.42 4.71 3.42
N GLY A 222 14.31 5.61 3.87
CA GLY A 222 15.68 5.23 4.19
C GLY A 222 15.72 4.25 5.38
N ALA A 223 16.77 3.44 5.45
CA ALA A 223 16.95 2.45 6.51
C ALA A 223 17.07 3.14 7.89
N VAL A 224 16.51 2.47 8.89
CA VAL A 224 16.66 2.76 10.31
C VAL A 224 17.66 1.74 10.84
N GLU A 225 18.83 2.22 11.23
CA GLU A 225 19.84 1.42 11.91
C GLU A 225 19.44 1.14 13.36
N CYS A 226 19.91 0.02 13.88
CA CYS A 226 19.69 -0.37 15.27
C CYS A 226 20.99 -0.63 16.06
N THR A 227 22.15 -0.62 15.39
CA THR A 227 23.45 -0.91 16.02
C THR A 227 23.85 0.12 17.08
N ASP A 228 23.34 1.35 16.98
CA ASP A 228 23.54 2.41 17.97
C ASP A 228 22.82 2.13 19.32
N LEU A 229 21.95 1.11 19.36
CA LEU A 229 21.24 0.70 20.58
C LEU A 229 21.96 -0.43 21.33
N LYS A 230 23.20 -0.79 20.97
CA LYS A 230 23.97 -1.89 21.59
C LYS A 230 24.04 -1.82 23.12
N GLU A 231 24.52 -0.70 23.64
CA GLU A 231 24.71 -0.54 25.08
C GLU A 231 23.39 -0.42 25.83
N GLU A 232 22.38 0.22 25.22
CA GLU A 232 21.03 0.28 25.78
C GLU A 232 20.39 -1.10 25.84
N TYR A 233 20.56 -1.92 24.81
CA TYR A 233 20.06 -3.29 24.76
C TYR A 233 20.70 -4.18 25.82
N ARG A 234 22.02 -4.04 26.06
CA ARG A 234 22.73 -4.78 27.11
C ARG A 234 22.25 -4.42 28.51
N ALA A 235 21.89 -3.16 28.73
CA ALA A 235 21.37 -2.68 30.00
C ALA A 235 19.89 -3.03 30.20
N ASP A 236 19.06 -2.76 29.20
CA ASP A 236 17.61 -3.02 29.21
C ASP A 236 17.11 -3.39 27.79
N PRO A 237 17.00 -4.70 27.50
CA PRO A 237 16.50 -5.18 26.21
C PRO A 237 15.08 -4.67 25.86
N VAL A 238 14.24 -4.44 26.87
CA VAL A 238 12.85 -4.02 26.69
C VAL A 238 12.80 -2.55 26.29
N ALA A 239 13.52 -1.68 26.99
CA ALA A 239 13.62 -0.27 26.67
C ALA A 239 14.20 -0.05 25.26
N ALA A 240 15.28 -0.75 24.92
CA ALA A 240 15.88 -0.67 23.59
C ALA A 240 14.89 -1.09 22.49
N ALA A 241 14.13 -2.18 22.70
CA ALA A 241 13.12 -2.63 21.75
C ALA A 241 11.96 -1.61 21.61
N GLN A 242 11.51 -1.00 22.70
CA GLN A 242 10.48 0.06 22.65
C GLN A 242 10.99 1.29 21.90
N ARG A 243 12.23 1.72 22.17
CA ARG A 243 12.87 2.86 21.48
C ARG A 243 13.01 2.63 19.99
N LEU A 244 13.47 1.44 19.58
CA LEU A 244 13.56 1.06 18.17
C LEU A 244 12.17 0.96 17.53
N THR A 245 11.18 0.40 18.23
CA THR A 245 9.78 0.35 17.76
C THR A 245 9.24 1.75 17.49
N ALA A 246 9.53 2.72 18.36
CA ALA A 246 9.15 4.12 18.16
C ALA A 246 9.83 4.73 16.92
N ARG A 247 11.11 4.42 16.65
CA ARG A 247 11.82 4.85 15.43
C ARG A 247 11.18 4.26 14.17
N ILE A 248 10.89 2.96 14.17
CA ILE A 248 10.19 2.26 13.07
C ILE A 248 8.82 2.89 12.83
N ALA A 249 8.02 3.06 13.89
CA ALA A 249 6.69 3.67 13.82
C ALA A 249 6.75 5.09 13.26
N LYS A 250 7.71 5.91 13.69
CA LYS A 250 7.96 7.26 13.14
C LYS A 250 8.28 7.19 11.64
N GLY A 251 9.08 6.20 11.23
CA GLY A 251 9.39 5.92 9.83
C GLY A 251 8.16 5.59 9.00
N ILE A 252 7.34 4.63 9.44
CA ILE A 252 6.12 4.19 8.73
C ILE A 252 5.12 5.35 8.64
N ARG A 253 4.89 6.09 9.74
CA ARG A 253 3.99 7.26 9.76
C ARG A 253 4.38 8.33 8.73
N ARG A 254 5.68 8.53 8.48
CA ARG A 254 6.18 9.46 7.46
C ARG A 254 5.94 8.95 6.04
N GLN A 255 5.70 7.66 5.84
CA GLN A 255 5.40 7.06 4.54
C GLN A 255 3.91 6.80 4.30
N THR A 256 3.03 7.08 5.26
CA THR A 256 1.58 6.94 5.13
C THR A 256 0.85 8.30 5.15
N LEU A 257 -0.39 8.30 4.64
CA LEU A 257 -1.35 9.38 4.91
C LEU A 257 -2.15 9.00 6.16
N ASN A 258 -1.95 9.74 7.24
CA ASN A 258 -2.65 9.52 8.50
C ASN A 258 -3.68 10.64 8.67
N PHE A 259 -4.93 10.27 8.91
CA PHE A 259 -6.02 11.22 9.09
C PHE A 259 -6.69 11.00 10.44
N ASP A 260 -6.91 12.10 11.16
CA ASP A 260 -7.55 12.05 12.46
C ASP A 260 -9.00 11.60 12.37
N HIS A 261 -9.71 12.07 11.33
CA HIS A 261 -11.08 11.70 11.03
C HIS A 261 -11.23 11.26 9.57
N HIS A 262 -12.21 10.38 9.32
CA HIS A 262 -12.45 9.85 7.97
C HIS A 262 -12.85 10.93 6.95
N ARG A 263 -13.42 12.05 7.42
CA ARG A 263 -13.78 13.21 6.60
C ARG A 263 -12.56 14.03 6.15
N ASP A 264 -11.48 14.02 6.94
CA ASP A 264 -10.27 14.81 6.64
C ASP A 264 -9.62 14.40 5.34
N ARG A 265 -9.73 13.13 4.97
CA ARG A 265 -9.23 12.63 3.69
C ARG A 265 -9.82 13.40 2.51
N THR A 266 -11.14 13.55 2.47
CA THR A 266 -11.82 14.29 1.40
C THR A 266 -11.42 15.76 1.42
N LEU A 267 -11.35 16.37 2.61
CA LEU A 267 -10.93 17.77 2.76
C LEU A 267 -9.52 17.99 2.20
N VAL A 268 -8.57 17.14 2.56
CA VAL A 268 -7.18 17.22 2.11
C VAL A 268 -7.07 16.96 0.61
N GLU A 269 -7.71 15.92 0.10
CA GLU A 269 -7.66 15.58 -1.34
C GLU A 269 -8.27 16.69 -2.21
N VAL A 270 -9.42 17.25 -1.81
CA VAL A 270 -10.08 18.34 -2.55
C VAL A 270 -9.28 19.64 -2.45
N SER A 271 -8.78 19.99 -1.27
CA SER A 271 -7.99 21.21 -1.06
C SER A 271 -6.68 21.17 -1.87
N GLU A 272 -5.99 20.02 -1.86
CA GLU A 272 -4.78 19.80 -2.64
C GLU A 272 -5.05 19.93 -4.14
N GLN A 273 -6.07 19.23 -4.65
CA GLN A 273 -6.46 19.25 -6.06
C GLN A 273 -6.83 20.66 -6.54
N LEU A 274 -7.61 21.38 -5.74
CA LEU A 274 -8.05 22.74 -6.04
C LEU A 274 -6.83 23.67 -6.12
N TYR A 275 -5.96 23.63 -5.10
CA TYR A 275 -4.83 24.54 -4.99
C TYR A 275 -3.84 24.37 -6.16
N VAL A 276 -3.47 23.14 -6.50
CA VAL A 276 -2.46 22.89 -7.55
C VAL A 276 -2.95 23.30 -8.94
N ARG A 277 -4.25 23.17 -9.21
CA ARG A 277 -4.87 23.58 -10.48
C ARG A 277 -5.07 25.09 -10.55
N GLN A 278 -5.57 25.69 -9.48
CA GLN A 278 -5.72 27.15 -9.41
C GLN A 278 -4.36 27.84 -9.51
N SER A 279 -3.30 27.24 -8.94
CA SER A 279 -1.93 27.73 -9.04
C SER A 279 -1.21 27.35 -10.34
N ARG A 280 -1.90 26.72 -11.30
CA ARG A 280 -1.38 26.27 -12.61
C ARG A 280 -0.15 25.35 -12.54
N ARG A 281 0.08 24.69 -11.40
CA ARG A 281 1.15 23.68 -11.25
C ARG A 281 0.81 22.39 -11.99
N VAL A 282 -0.48 22.10 -12.12
CA VAL A 282 -1.01 20.91 -12.79
C VAL A 282 -2.10 21.36 -13.76
N PRO A 283 -2.06 20.93 -15.05
CA PRO A 283 -3.13 21.21 -15.99
C PRO A 283 -4.49 20.71 -15.52
N TRP A 284 -5.55 21.41 -15.91
CA TRP A 284 -6.92 20.96 -15.70
C TRP A 284 -7.16 19.61 -16.34
N ARG A 285 -8.02 18.79 -15.73
CA ARG A 285 -8.34 17.41 -16.16
C ARG A 285 -7.17 16.41 -16.16
N ARG A 286 -5.92 16.84 -15.91
CA ARG A 286 -4.81 15.90 -15.70
C ARG A 286 -5.04 15.12 -14.40
N ARG A 287 -5.13 13.80 -14.52
CA ARG A 287 -5.18 12.84 -13.41
C ARG A 287 -3.75 12.45 -13.05
N GLU A 288 -3.28 12.87 -11.88
CA GLU A 288 -1.93 12.52 -11.38
C GLU A 288 -1.97 11.21 -10.59
N ARG A 289 -0.86 10.45 -10.62
CA ARG A 289 -0.71 9.25 -9.81
C ARG A 289 -0.70 9.62 -8.31
N LEU A 290 -1.20 8.71 -7.48
CA LEU A 290 -1.30 8.93 -6.03
C LEU A 290 0.07 9.22 -5.41
N GLY A 291 1.13 8.51 -5.82
CA GLY A 291 2.46 8.71 -5.25
C GLY A 291 3.09 10.07 -5.60
N THR A 292 2.75 10.65 -6.75
CA THR A 292 3.13 12.03 -7.13
C THR A 292 2.40 13.08 -6.27
N ARG A 293 1.13 12.84 -5.94
CA ARG A 293 0.32 13.73 -5.10
C ARG A 293 0.69 13.63 -3.62
N PHE A 294 1.21 12.48 -3.20
CA PHE A 294 1.40 12.11 -1.80
C PHE A 294 2.18 13.15 -0.97
N PRO A 295 3.34 13.71 -1.39
CA PRO A 295 4.03 14.73 -0.61
C PRO A 295 3.18 15.99 -0.38
N ARG A 296 2.34 16.36 -1.36
CA ARG A 296 1.42 17.49 -1.22
C ARG A 296 0.27 17.15 -0.27
N LEU A 297 -0.32 15.97 -0.40
CA LEU A 297 -1.36 15.47 0.50
C LEU A 297 -0.88 15.47 1.97
N GLN A 298 0.36 15.06 2.23
CA GLN A 298 0.94 15.13 3.59
C GLN A 298 1.06 16.58 4.11
N ARG A 299 1.47 17.52 3.27
CA ARG A 299 1.55 18.94 3.68
C ARG A 299 0.17 19.52 3.97
N PHE A 300 -0.82 19.23 3.13
CA PHE A 300 -2.20 19.64 3.36
C PHE A 300 -2.78 19.02 4.64
N ALA A 301 -2.50 17.74 4.92
CA ALA A 301 -2.89 17.09 6.17
C ALA A 301 -2.28 17.78 7.40
N LYS A 302 -0.96 18.02 7.39
CA LYS A 302 -0.28 18.78 8.47
C LYS A 302 -0.87 20.18 8.65
N GLY A 303 -1.18 20.86 7.56
CA GLY A 303 -1.82 22.17 7.58
C GLY A 303 -3.20 22.12 8.22
N LEU A 304 -4.04 21.15 7.85
CA LEU A 304 -5.37 20.94 8.42
C LEU A 304 -5.29 20.68 9.94
N ASP A 305 -4.37 19.83 10.38
CA ASP A 305 -4.16 19.53 11.81
C ASP A 305 -3.64 20.73 12.60
N TRP A 306 -2.84 21.60 11.98
CA TRP A 306 -2.43 22.86 12.59
C TRP A 306 -3.60 23.83 12.72
N VAL A 307 -4.37 24.07 11.65
CA VAL A 307 -5.55 24.96 11.69
C VAL A 307 -6.54 24.49 12.75
N ARG A 308 -6.79 23.17 12.83
CA ARG A 308 -7.68 22.58 13.83
C ARG A 308 -7.28 22.93 15.26
N ARG A 309 -5.98 22.94 15.56
CA ARG A 309 -5.45 23.24 16.90
C ARG A 309 -5.32 24.74 17.16
N ALA A 310 -4.91 25.51 16.16
CA ALA A 310 -4.65 26.94 16.28
C ALA A 310 -5.93 27.78 16.28
N ASP A 311 -6.93 27.41 15.47
CA ASP A 311 -8.24 28.09 15.41
C ASP A 311 -9.34 27.10 14.97
N PRO A 312 -10.03 26.45 15.94
CA PRO A 312 -11.15 25.55 15.66
C PRO A 312 -12.30 26.21 14.89
N GLY A 313 -12.50 27.53 15.04
CA GLY A 313 -13.52 28.28 14.32
C GLY A 313 -13.18 28.44 12.84
N GLU A 314 -11.92 28.79 12.53
CA GLU A 314 -11.41 28.84 11.17
C GLU A 314 -11.39 27.46 10.51
N HIS A 315 -11.03 26.40 11.25
CA HIS A 315 -11.14 25.02 10.79
C HIS A 315 -12.57 24.68 10.34
N ARG A 316 -13.60 24.94 11.18
CA ARG A 316 -15.00 24.68 10.81
C ARG A 316 -15.42 25.44 9.54
N ARG A 317 -15.12 26.74 9.47
CA ARG A 317 -15.44 27.57 8.29
C ARG A 317 -14.74 27.09 7.03
N LEU A 318 -13.49 26.65 7.14
CA LEU A 318 -12.72 26.13 6.01
C LEU A 318 -13.32 24.80 5.53
N THR A 319 -13.61 23.89 6.46
CA THR A 319 -14.30 22.62 6.19
C THR A 319 -15.60 22.85 5.43
N ASP A 320 -16.48 23.72 5.91
CA ASP A 320 -17.76 24.00 5.24
C ASP A 320 -17.58 24.54 3.80
N LYS A 321 -16.57 25.39 3.58
CA LYS A 321 -16.28 25.93 2.24
C LYS A 321 -15.77 24.83 1.30
N VAL A 322 -14.87 23.97 1.78
CA VAL A 322 -14.32 22.86 0.99
C VAL A 322 -15.39 21.80 0.71
N GLU A 323 -16.23 21.46 1.68
CA GLU A 323 -17.34 20.52 1.50
C GLU A 323 -18.38 21.03 0.51
N ARG A 324 -18.75 22.32 0.57
CA ARG A 324 -19.62 22.93 -0.43
C ARG A 324 -19.01 22.88 -1.84
N TYR A 325 -17.71 23.10 -1.95
CA TYR A 325 -17.00 22.95 -3.23
C TYR A 325 -17.03 21.50 -3.72
N ALA A 326 -16.72 20.55 -2.84
CA ALA A 326 -16.71 19.13 -3.13
C ALA A 326 -18.09 18.62 -3.57
N ALA A 327 -19.16 19.05 -2.89
CA ALA A 327 -20.53 18.70 -3.21
C ALA A 327 -20.93 19.18 -4.62
N LEU A 328 -20.62 20.44 -4.95
CA LEU A 328 -20.91 20.99 -6.29
C LEU A 328 -20.09 20.29 -7.38
N ASN A 329 -18.83 19.95 -7.08
CA ASN A 329 -17.96 19.18 -7.99
C ASN A 329 -18.50 17.76 -8.22
N ALA A 330 -19.04 17.13 -7.17
CA ALA A 330 -19.66 15.81 -7.22
C ALA A 330 -20.99 15.82 -8.02
N GLU A 331 -21.82 16.86 -7.86
CA GLU A 331 -23.06 17.05 -8.62
C GLU A 331 -22.79 17.11 -10.12
N LEU A 332 -21.72 17.82 -10.53
CA LEU A 332 -21.29 17.87 -11.92
C LEU A 332 -20.59 16.59 -12.41
N ARG A 333 -20.32 15.64 -11.51
CA ARG A 333 -19.50 14.44 -11.75
C ARG A 333 -18.18 14.80 -12.41
N ALA A 334 -17.58 15.91 -11.98
CA ALA A 334 -16.32 16.37 -12.53
C ALA A 334 -15.15 15.45 -12.13
N GLY A 335 -15.31 14.57 -11.13
CA GLY A 335 -14.29 13.60 -10.74
C GLY A 335 -12.98 14.29 -10.30
N GLU A 336 -11.87 13.58 -10.46
CA GLU A 336 -10.55 14.05 -10.00
C GLU A 336 -9.98 15.20 -10.82
N GLY A 337 -10.48 15.43 -12.04
CA GLY A 337 -9.95 16.42 -13.00
C GLY A 337 -10.37 17.87 -12.73
N ASP A 338 -11.36 18.06 -11.86
CA ASP A 338 -12.00 19.34 -11.51
C ASP A 338 -12.57 20.11 -12.73
N VAL A 339 -13.27 21.21 -12.49
CA VAL A 339 -13.94 22.04 -13.50
C VAL A 339 -13.01 23.13 -14.04
N PRO A 340 -12.59 23.09 -15.33
CA PRO A 340 -11.73 24.12 -15.89
C PRO A 340 -12.42 25.50 -15.95
N PRO A 341 -11.68 26.60 -15.77
CA PRO A 341 -12.24 27.95 -15.84
C PRO A 341 -12.68 28.32 -17.26
N ARG A 342 -11.96 27.83 -18.28
CA ARG A 342 -12.22 28.04 -19.70
C ARG A 342 -11.80 26.80 -20.49
N TYR A 343 -12.50 26.53 -21.58
CA TYR A 343 -12.09 25.56 -22.59
C TYR A 343 -11.49 26.32 -23.77
N SER A 344 -10.22 26.05 -24.07
CA SER A 344 -9.53 26.57 -25.25
C SER A 344 -9.62 25.57 -26.39
N LEU A 345 -9.82 26.05 -27.63
CA LEU A 345 -10.05 25.21 -28.81
C LEU A 345 -8.93 24.19 -29.03
N LEU A 346 -7.67 24.64 -29.09
CA LEU A 346 -6.55 23.79 -29.48
C LEU A 346 -6.34 22.58 -28.54
N PRO A 347 -6.27 22.73 -27.20
CA PRO A 347 -6.20 21.59 -26.28
C PRO A 347 -7.40 20.64 -26.36
N VAL A 348 -8.60 21.16 -26.65
CA VAL A 348 -9.79 20.33 -26.83
C VAL A 348 -9.66 19.49 -28.10
N VAL A 349 -9.27 20.09 -29.22
CA VAL A 349 -9.06 19.39 -30.49
C VAL A 349 -7.97 18.32 -30.34
N GLN A 350 -6.82 18.67 -29.74
CA GLN A 350 -5.75 17.71 -29.48
C GLN A 350 -6.23 16.56 -28.59
N TYR A 351 -6.98 16.86 -27.53
CA TYR A 351 -7.57 15.84 -26.66
C TYR A 351 -8.48 14.89 -27.44
N VAL A 352 -9.40 15.44 -28.24
CA VAL A 352 -10.36 14.66 -29.05
C VAL A 352 -9.64 13.78 -30.06
N LEU A 353 -8.65 14.32 -30.78
CA LEU A 353 -7.87 13.54 -31.74
C LEU A 353 -7.11 12.40 -31.05
N VAL A 354 -6.32 12.70 -30.03
CA VAL A 354 -5.48 11.68 -29.37
C VAL A 354 -6.35 10.61 -28.67
N ARG A 355 -7.30 11.04 -27.84
CA ARG A 355 -8.12 10.11 -27.05
C ARG A 355 -9.16 9.39 -27.93
N GLY A 356 -9.72 10.07 -28.93
CA GLY A 356 -10.65 9.50 -29.89
C GLY A 356 -9.98 8.45 -30.77
N THR A 357 -8.80 8.73 -31.33
CA THR A 357 -8.04 7.75 -32.12
C THR A 357 -7.71 6.51 -31.30
N LEU A 358 -7.25 6.66 -30.04
CA LEU A 358 -6.98 5.51 -29.16
C LEU A 358 -8.24 4.67 -28.88
N LEU A 359 -9.41 5.31 -28.71
CA LEU A 359 -10.67 4.60 -28.55
C LEU A 359 -11.07 3.85 -29.82
N VAL A 360 -10.96 4.47 -30.99
CA VAL A 360 -11.33 3.85 -32.27
C VAL A 360 -10.42 2.67 -32.60
N LEU A 361 -9.10 2.87 -32.53
CA LEU A 361 -8.13 1.82 -32.83
C LEU A 361 -8.19 0.65 -31.84
N GLY A 362 -8.47 0.93 -30.57
CA GLY A 362 -8.58 -0.11 -29.54
C GLY A 362 -9.94 -0.84 -29.53
N LEU A 363 -10.97 -0.30 -30.19
CA LEU A 363 -12.35 -0.82 -30.08
C LEU A 363 -12.49 -2.29 -30.52
N PRO A 364 -11.93 -2.76 -31.65
CA PRO A 364 -12.15 -4.15 -32.10
C PRO A 364 -11.65 -5.18 -31.08
N LEU A 365 -10.43 -5.00 -30.58
CA LEU A 365 -9.84 -5.87 -29.56
C LEU A 365 -10.53 -5.69 -28.20
N ALA A 366 -10.97 -4.47 -27.87
CA ALA A 366 -11.70 -4.22 -26.64
C ALA A 366 -13.07 -4.91 -26.62
N VAL A 367 -13.81 -4.91 -27.73
CA VAL A 367 -15.10 -5.63 -27.84
C VAL A 367 -14.89 -7.13 -27.63
N ALA A 368 -13.90 -7.71 -28.31
CA ALA A 368 -13.55 -9.12 -28.12
C ALA A 368 -13.19 -9.41 -26.65
N GLY A 369 -12.34 -8.58 -26.04
CA GLY A 369 -11.96 -8.73 -24.64
C GLY A 369 -13.13 -8.55 -23.67
N LEU A 370 -14.05 -7.62 -23.93
CA LEU A 370 -15.24 -7.42 -23.10
C LEU A 370 -16.17 -8.62 -23.14
N LEU A 371 -16.39 -9.21 -24.32
CA LEU A 371 -17.22 -10.41 -24.46
C LEU A 371 -16.62 -11.59 -23.70
N LEU A 372 -15.30 -11.82 -23.83
CA LEU A 372 -14.61 -12.94 -23.20
C LEU A 372 -14.45 -12.78 -21.68
N TRP A 373 -14.19 -11.57 -21.19
CA TRP A 373 -13.74 -11.35 -19.81
C TRP A 373 -14.75 -10.63 -18.89
N THR A 374 -15.81 -10.02 -19.42
CA THR A 374 -16.82 -9.38 -18.54
C THR A 374 -17.50 -10.39 -17.60
N PRO A 375 -17.93 -11.58 -18.04
CA PRO A 375 -18.52 -12.58 -17.14
C PRO A 375 -17.54 -12.98 -16.02
N VAL A 376 -16.27 -13.21 -16.38
CA VAL A 376 -15.18 -13.60 -15.46
C VAL A 376 -14.90 -12.52 -14.42
N THR A 377 -14.78 -11.26 -14.84
CA THR A 377 -14.49 -10.15 -13.92
C THR A 377 -15.66 -9.83 -13.00
N ARG A 378 -16.91 -9.98 -13.48
CA ARG A 378 -18.13 -9.79 -12.68
C ARG A 378 -18.37 -10.91 -11.67
N PHE A 379 -17.85 -12.11 -11.93
CA PHE A 379 -17.96 -13.26 -11.02
C PHE A 379 -17.38 -12.96 -9.62
N SER A 380 -16.25 -12.25 -9.53
CA SER A 380 -15.69 -11.83 -8.23
C SER A 380 -16.66 -10.99 -7.39
N GLY A 381 -17.43 -10.10 -8.02
CA GLY A 381 -18.46 -9.30 -7.38
C GLY A 381 -19.71 -10.11 -6.99
N PHE A 382 -20.00 -11.19 -7.70
CA PHE A 382 -21.04 -12.15 -7.30
C PHE A 382 -20.63 -12.92 -6.04
N VAL A 383 -19.41 -13.45 -6.01
CA VAL A 383 -18.87 -14.17 -4.84
C VAL A 383 -18.83 -13.29 -3.60
N VAL A 384 -18.34 -12.05 -3.70
CA VAL A 384 -18.32 -11.11 -2.57
C VAL A 384 -19.73 -10.82 -2.05
N ARG A 385 -20.72 -10.64 -2.94
CA ARG A 385 -22.12 -10.43 -2.53
C ARG A 385 -22.70 -11.64 -1.79
N ARG A 386 -22.27 -12.86 -2.14
CA ARG A 386 -22.73 -14.11 -1.55
C ARG A 386 -22.06 -14.44 -0.21
N VAL A 387 -20.76 -14.14 -0.09
CA VAL A 387 -19.95 -14.42 1.11
C VAL A 387 -20.07 -13.30 2.16
N ARG A 388 -20.28 -12.05 1.73
CA ARG A 388 -20.33 -10.85 2.58
C ARG A 388 -19.14 -10.75 3.57
N PRO A 389 -17.89 -10.75 3.06
CA PRO A 389 -16.72 -10.69 3.92
C PRO A 389 -16.60 -9.34 4.64
N GLU A 390 -15.81 -9.33 5.71
CA GLU A 390 -15.33 -8.10 6.33
C GLU A 390 -14.63 -7.18 5.31
N PHE A 391 -14.66 -5.87 5.54
CA PHE A 391 -14.15 -4.86 4.61
C PHE A 391 -12.66 -5.05 4.28
N GLU A 392 -11.87 -5.59 5.21
CA GLU A 392 -10.42 -5.80 5.09
C GLU A 392 -10.03 -6.99 4.23
N VAL A 393 -10.91 -7.99 4.15
CA VAL A 393 -10.67 -9.23 3.39
C VAL A 393 -11.40 -9.18 2.04
N THR A 394 -12.26 -8.17 1.83
CA THR A 394 -13.02 -7.98 0.59
C THR A 394 -12.11 -7.96 -0.65
N ALA A 395 -11.01 -7.21 -0.62
CA ALA A 395 -10.09 -7.16 -1.76
C ALA A 395 -9.35 -8.47 -1.96
N THR A 396 -8.93 -9.13 -0.87
CA THR A 396 -8.31 -10.45 -0.91
C THR A 396 -9.20 -11.48 -1.60
N ILE A 397 -10.49 -11.54 -1.25
CA ILE A 397 -11.43 -12.46 -1.89
C ILE A 397 -11.60 -12.11 -3.36
N LYS A 398 -11.78 -10.82 -3.70
CA LYS A 398 -11.88 -10.41 -5.11
C LYS A 398 -10.64 -10.82 -5.90
N LEU A 399 -9.45 -10.61 -5.35
CA LEU A 399 -8.19 -10.97 -6.00
C LEU A 399 -8.07 -12.49 -6.20
N LEU A 400 -8.29 -13.29 -5.16
CA LEU A 400 -8.17 -14.75 -5.24
C LEU A 400 -9.23 -15.36 -6.17
N THR A 401 -10.49 -14.90 -6.07
CA THR A 401 -11.57 -15.33 -6.96
C THR A 401 -11.28 -14.91 -8.39
N LEU A 402 -10.80 -13.69 -8.63
CA LEU A 402 -10.45 -13.23 -9.98
C LEU A 402 -9.28 -14.02 -10.55
N LEU A 403 -8.25 -14.29 -9.76
CA LEU A 403 -7.10 -15.10 -10.20
C LEU A 403 -7.56 -16.51 -10.60
N ALA A 404 -8.36 -17.18 -9.76
CA ALA A 404 -8.91 -18.49 -10.08
C ALA A 404 -9.80 -18.46 -11.33
N ALA A 405 -10.75 -17.52 -11.39
CA ALA A 405 -11.69 -17.40 -12.50
C ALA A 405 -10.98 -17.07 -13.83
N VAL A 406 -9.96 -16.21 -13.80
CA VAL A 406 -9.17 -15.85 -14.99
C VAL A 406 -8.37 -17.05 -15.49
N SER A 407 -7.69 -17.77 -14.60
CA SER A 407 -6.92 -18.96 -14.97
C SER A 407 -7.81 -20.05 -15.55
N THR A 408 -8.97 -20.33 -14.93
CA THR A 408 -9.94 -21.30 -15.43
C THR A 408 -10.51 -20.88 -16.79
N ALA A 409 -10.93 -19.62 -16.93
CA ALA A 409 -11.47 -19.12 -18.19
C ALA A 409 -10.43 -19.16 -19.32
N TRP A 410 -9.17 -18.85 -19.03
CA TRP A 410 -8.10 -18.92 -20.03
C TRP A 410 -7.90 -20.34 -20.56
N VAL A 411 -7.81 -21.33 -19.67
CA VAL A 411 -7.71 -22.75 -20.07
C VAL A 411 -8.92 -23.18 -20.90
N LEU A 412 -10.13 -22.77 -20.51
CA LEU A 412 -11.34 -23.04 -21.27
C LEU A 412 -11.30 -22.39 -22.66
N TRP A 413 -10.86 -21.14 -22.78
CA TRP A 413 -10.76 -20.47 -24.09
C TRP A 413 -9.74 -21.14 -25.02
N VAL A 414 -8.59 -21.57 -24.48
CA VAL A 414 -7.60 -22.33 -25.24
C VAL A 414 -8.16 -23.68 -25.70
N PHE A 415 -8.86 -24.38 -24.81
CA PHE A 415 -9.49 -25.66 -25.12
C PHE A 415 -10.61 -25.51 -26.16
N MET A 416 -11.45 -24.49 -26.06
CA MET A 416 -12.46 -24.17 -27.08
C MET A 416 -11.82 -23.83 -28.42
N GLY A 417 -10.69 -23.11 -28.42
CA GLY A 417 -9.90 -22.86 -29.64
C GLY A 417 -9.37 -24.14 -30.27
N TYR A 418 -8.90 -25.09 -29.45
CA TYR A 418 -8.48 -26.40 -29.91
C TYR A 418 -9.64 -27.18 -30.55
N LEU A 419 -10.82 -27.18 -29.94
CA LEU A 419 -12.01 -27.82 -30.50
C LEU A 419 -12.47 -27.18 -31.82
N ALA A 420 -12.31 -25.86 -31.97
CA ALA A 420 -12.78 -25.13 -33.15
C ALA A 420 -11.85 -25.23 -34.36
N GLY A 421 -10.54 -25.36 -34.16
CA GLY A 421 -9.58 -25.34 -35.27
C GLY A 421 -8.22 -25.97 -34.98
N GLY A 422 -8.17 -26.89 -34.00
CA GLY A 422 -6.98 -27.64 -33.64
C GLY A 422 -5.87 -26.77 -33.02
N THR A 423 -4.64 -27.30 -33.07
CA THR A 423 -3.47 -26.70 -32.42
C THR A 423 -3.17 -25.26 -32.85
N PRO A 424 -3.24 -24.85 -34.14
CA PRO A 424 -2.95 -23.48 -34.53
C PRO A 424 -3.88 -22.45 -33.87
N VAL A 425 -5.18 -22.75 -33.81
CA VAL A 425 -6.18 -21.88 -33.18
C VAL A 425 -6.04 -21.88 -31.66
N ALA A 426 -5.70 -23.03 -31.05
CA ALA A 426 -5.41 -23.10 -29.61
C ALA A 426 -4.22 -22.23 -29.22
N LEU A 427 -3.13 -22.25 -29.98
CA LEU A 427 -1.94 -21.41 -29.75
C LEU A 427 -2.27 -19.93 -29.94
N ALA A 428 -3.04 -19.59 -30.97
CA ALA A 428 -3.51 -18.23 -31.18
C ALA A 428 -4.40 -17.75 -30.02
N ALA A 429 -5.33 -18.58 -29.53
CA ALA A 429 -6.18 -18.28 -28.38
C ALA A 429 -5.35 -18.10 -27.11
N ALA A 430 -4.35 -18.95 -26.88
CA ALA A 430 -3.46 -18.87 -25.72
C ALA A 430 -2.75 -17.51 -25.63
N LEU A 431 -2.34 -16.95 -26.78
CA LEU A 431 -1.66 -15.66 -26.86
C LEU A 431 -2.63 -14.46 -26.90
N LEU A 432 -3.63 -14.49 -27.78
CA LEU A 432 -4.46 -13.33 -28.09
C LEU A 432 -5.55 -13.07 -27.05
N VAL A 433 -6.13 -14.11 -26.43
CA VAL A 433 -7.23 -13.95 -25.47
C VAL A 433 -6.83 -13.10 -24.25
N PRO A 434 -5.66 -13.32 -23.61
CA PRO A 434 -5.16 -12.42 -22.57
C PRO A 434 -4.94 -10.99 -23.07
N ILE A 435 -4.37 -10.82 -24.26
CA ILE A 435 -4.11 -9.50 -24.86
C ILE A 435 -5.42 -8.73 -25.04
N CYS A 436 -6.46 -9.37 -25.58
CA CYS A 436 -7.80 -8.79 -25.70
C CYS A 436 -8.35 -8.36 -24.32
N GLY A 437 -8.12 -9.15 -23.27
CA GLY A 437 -8.50 -8.81 -21.90
C GLY A 437 -7.80 -7.55 -21.37
N PHE A 438 -6.49 -7.43 -21.57
CA PHE A 438 -5.73 -6.24 -21.19
C PHE A 438 -6.16 -5.01 -21.99
N VAL A 439 -6.32 -5.15 -23.31
CA VAL A 439 -6.79 -4.05 -24.18
C VAL A 439 -8.18 -3.59 -23.73
N ALA A 440 -9.12 -4.51 -23.48
CA ALA A 440 -10.44 -4.20 -22.96
C ALA A 440 -10.39 -3.46 -21.62
N MET A 441 -9.52 -3.87 -20.70
CA MET A 441 -9.33 -3.21 -19.41
C MET A 441 -8.89 -1.75 -19.57
N PHE A 442 -7.83 -1.49 -20.34
CA PHE A 442 -7.34 -0.13 -20.59
C PHE A 442 -8.34 0.70 -21.41
N TRP A 443 -9.01 0.08 -22.38
CA TRP A 443 -10.02 0.74 -23.19
C TRP A 443 -11.22 1.18 -22.35
N VAL A 444 -11.71 0.35 -21.42
CA VAL A 444 -12.80 0.74 -20.50
C VAL A 444 -12.38 1.88 -19.58
N GLU A 445 -11.15 1.87 -19.07
CA GLU A 445 -10.62 2.99 -18.27
C GLU A 445 -10.60 4.28 -19.09
N LEU A 446 -10.05 4.22 -20.32
CA LEU A 446 -10.01 5.34 -21.25
C LEU A 446 -11.41 5.85 -21.63
N ALA A 447 -12.34 4.95 -21.94
CA ALA A 447 -13.71 5.28 -22.33
C ALA A 447 -14.47 5.95 -21.18
N ARG A 448 -14.27 5.50 -19.94
CA ARG A 448 -14.84 6.15 -18.75
C ARG A 448 -14.27 7.55 -18.55
N GLU A 449 -12.95 7.72 -18.70
CA GLU A 449 -12.33 9.04 -18.59
C GLU A 449 -12.88 10.02 -19.63
N VAL A 450 -12.99 9.59 -20.89
CA VAL A 450 -13.53 10.40 -21.99
C VAL A 450 -15.03 10.67 -21.81
N ALA A 451 -15.81 9.70 -21.33
CA ALA A 451 -17.23 9.89 -21.02
C ALA A 451 -17.43 10.89 -19.87
N GLU A 452 -16.61 10.82 -18.81
CA GLU A 452 -16.61 11.80 -17.71
C GLU A 452 -16.30 13.21 -18.24
N ASP A 453 -15.20 13.36 -18.98
CA ASP A 453 -14.72 14.64 -19.52
C ASP A 453 -15.73 15.26 -20.49
N THR A 454 -16.28 14.44 -21.41
CA THR A 454 -17.32 14.86 -22.37
C THR A 454 -18.62 15.24 -21.65
N SER A 455 -19.07 14.43 -20.68
CA SER A 455 -20.29 14.73 -19.94
C SER A 455 -20.17 16.02 -19.14
N LEU A 456 -19.00 16.31 -18.57
CA LEU A 456 -18.73 17.56 -17.88
C LEU A 456 -18.74 18.73 -18.85
N PHE A 457 -18.09 18.59 -20.01
CA PHE A 457 -18.09 19.62 -21.04
C PHE A 457 -19.52 19.97 -21.48
N LEU A 458 -20.35 18.96 -21.78
CA LEU A 458 -21.75 19.15 -22.18
C LEU A 458 -22.60 19.78 -21.07
N ARG A 459 -22.44 19.37 -19.80
CA ARG A 459 -23.16 19.99 -18.66
C ARG A 459 -22.78 21.45 -18.44
N LEU A 460 -21.56 21.85 -18.81
CA LEU A 460 -21.08 23.22 -18.69
C LEU A 460 -21.32 24.06 -19.94
N GLN A 461 -21.70 23.44 -21.06
CA GLN A 461 -22.10 24.12 -22.27
C GLN A 461 -23.34 24.97 -21.99
N GLY A 462 -23.31 26.26 -22.34
CA GLY A 462 -24.40 27.19 -22.05
C GLY A 462 -24.58 27.59 -20.58
N ARG A 463 -23.70 27.16 -19.65
CA ARG A 463 -23.77 27.53 -18.22
C ARG A 463 -22.55 28.36 -17.75
N PRO A 464 -22.31 29.56 -18.32
CA PRO A 464 -21.16 30.39 -17.94
C PRO A 464 -21.18 30.81 -16.47
N ASP A 465 -22.35 31.00 -15.88
CA ASP A 465 -22.49 31.43 -14.47
C ASP A 465 -22.03 30.36 -13.49
N LEU A 466 -22.26 29.09 -13.81
CA LEU A 466 -21.76 27.99 -13.00
C LEU A 466 -20.23 27.94 -13.04
N ARG A 467 -19.63 28.11 -14.22
CA ARG A 467 -18.16 28.21 -14.35
C ARG A 467 -17.60 29.40 -13.57
N ARG A 468 -18.26 30.55 -13.63
CA ARG A 468 -17.91 31.75 -12.85
C ARG A 468 -18.02 31.49 -11.34
N ARG A 469 -19.06 30.78 -10.89
CA ARG A 469 -19.24 30.37 -9.47
C ARG A 469 -18.09 29.48 -9.00
N PHE A 470 -17.72 28.45 -9.78
CA PHE A 470 -16.56 27.61 -9.49
C PHE A 470 -15.26 28.42 -9.39
N ALA A 471 -15.03 29.32 -10.35
CA ALA A 471 -13.85 30.18 -10.36
C ALA A 471 -13.78 31.09 -9.12
N ARG A 472 -14.91 31.64 -8.67
CA ARG A 472 -15.01 32.43 -7.43
C ARG A 472 -14.68 31.59 -6.20
N MET A 473 -15.36 30.44 -6.02
CA MET A 473 -15.12 29.55 -4.88
C MET A 473 -13.66 29.10 -4.78
N ARG A 474 -13.03 28.76 -5.92
CA ARG A 474 -11.60 28.41 -5.94
C ARG A 474 -10.69 29.57 -5.56
N SER A 475 -11.01 30.78 -6.03
CA SER A 475 -10.21 31.98 -5.74
C SER A 475 -10.28 32.30 -4.25
N GLU A 476 -11.47 32.23 -3.65
CA GLU A 476 -11.68 32.43 -2.20
C GLU A 476 -10.98 31.36 -1.34
N LEU A 477 -11.09 30.08 -1.72
CA LEU A 477 -10.43 28.98 -1.02
C LEU A 477 -8.90 29.10 -1.14
N THR A 478 -8.38 29.39 -2.33
CA THR A 478 -6.94 29.54 -2.55
C THR A 478 -6.38 30.75 -1.81
N ALA A 479 -7.12 31.87 -1.74
CA ALA A 479 -6.74 33.02 -0.93
C ALA A 479 -6.70 32.66 0.56
N THR A 480 -7.69 31.88 1.03
CA THR A 480 -7.71 31.34 2.40
C THR A 480 -6.50 30.45 2.67
N PHE A 481 -6.17 29.53 1.77
CA PHE A 481 -5.00 28.66 1.89
C PHE A 481 -3.70 29.46 1.97
N ARG A 482 -3.51 30.49 1.12
CA ARG A 482 -2.32 31.35 1.14
C ARG A 482 -2.21 32.19 2.43
N ARG A 483 -3.34 32.68 2.95
CA ARG A 483 -3.37 33.41 4.23
C ARG A 483 -2.95 32.49 5.38
N LEU A 484 -3.52 31.29 5.45
CA LEU A 484 -3.19 30.28 6.45
C LEU A 484 -1.72 29.85 6.36
N GLU A 485 -1.21 29.64 5.14
CA GLU A 485 0.21 29.35 4.90
C GLU A 485 1.11 30.46 5.42
N LYS A 486 0.79 31.74 5.15
CA LYS A 486 1.55 32.89 5.65
C LYS A 486 1.59 32.91 7.18
N ARG A 487 0.43 32.79 7.83
CA ARG A 487 0.30 32.75 9.30
C ARG A 487 1.12 31.59 9.89
N TRP A 488 1.02 30.39 9.31
CA TRP A 488 1.78 29.23 9.77
C TRP A 488 3.30 29.46 9.69
N LEU A 489 3.79 30.08 8.61
CA LEU A 489 5.21 30.40 8.45
C LEU A 489 5.68 31.49 9.44
N GLU A 490 4.83 32.47 9.74
CA GLU A 490 5.11 33.52 10.72
C GLU A 490 5.20 32.94 12.14
N GLU A 491 4.24 32.10 12.55
CA GLU A 491 4.27 31.42 13.85
C GLU A 491 5.51 30.53 14.00
N ARG A 492 5.92 29.81 12.94
CA ARG A 492 7.16 29.01 12.97
C ARG A 492 8.42 29.85 13.06
N ARG A 493 8.44 31.06 12.50
CA ARG A 493 9.56 31.99 12.62
C ARG A 493 9.61 32.61 14.01
N ALA A 494 8.45 32.96 14.57
CA ALA A 494 8.34 33.54 15.92
C ALA A 494 8.65 32.52 17.02
N GLY A 495 8.26 31.25 16.86
CA GLY A 495 8.58 30.16 17.79
C GLY A 495 9.99 29.59 17.66
N GLY A 496 10.86 30.20 16.86
CA GLY A 496 12.20 29.71 16.53
C GLY A 496 13.29 30.11 17.50
N VAL A 497 13.26 29.59 18.74
CA VAL A 497 14.48 29.27 19.50
C VAL A 497 14.51 27.75 19.68
N HIS A 498 15.48 27.13 19.00
CA HIS A 498 15.97 25.73 19.10
C HIS A 498 15.03 24.55 18.76
N GLY A 499 15.36 23.85 17.66
CA GLY A 499 15.01 22.43 17.49
C GLY A 499 14.78 21.99 16.03
N GLU A 500 15.74 21.23 15.50
CA GLU A 500 15.74 20.53 14.19
C GLU A 500 15.88 21.40 12.93
N GLY A 501 17.15 21.70 12.63
CA GLY A 501 17.60 22.05 11.30
C GLY A 501 17.34 20.92 10.31
N GLY A 502 16.42 21.17 9.40
CA GLY A 502 16.29 20.46 8.14
C GLY A 502 15.92 21.48 7.08
N LYS A 503 16.85 21.74 6.14
CA LYS A 503 16.59 22.48 4.90
C LYS A 503 15.50 21.78 4.08
N GLU A 504 14.23 21.89 4.47
CA GLU A 504 13.12 21.73 3.54
C GLU A 504 13.11 22.98 2.65
N ARG A 505 13.97 22.93 1.61
CA ARG A 505 13.85 23.84 0.46
C ARG A 505 12.40 23.77 -0.04
N ARG A 506 11.82 24.94 -0.30
CA ARG A 506 10.50 25.12 -0.94
C ARG A 506 10.34 24.15 -2.12
N PRO A 507 9.14 23.55 -2.24
CA PRO A 507 8.40 23.69 -3.50
C PRO A 507 6.90 23.96 -3.30
#